data_AF-A0AAN8FIV1-F1
#
_entry.id   AF-A0AAN8FIV1-F1
#
_cell.length_a   1.000
_cell.length_b   1.000
_cell.length_c   1.000
_cell.angle_alpha   90.00
_cell.angle_beta   90.00
_cell.angle_gamma   90.00
#
_symmetry.space_group_name_H-M   'P 1'
#
loop_
_entity.id
_entity.type
_entity.pdbx_description
1 polymer ?
#
loop_
_entity_poly.entity_id
_entity_poly.type
_entity_poly.pdbx_seq_one_letter_code
_entity_poly.pdbx_strand_id
1 'polypeptide(L)'
;MAKNNDMFVIPQAYKKYAAKLKDSEKSESVDGFTQDQLFFLGFSQMWCRKTGEFAIYERLSDVHPPPEIRVDMVPKNFPPFANAFHCSPESRMNLRHRCSIW
;
A
#
# COMPACT_ATOMS: atom_id res chain seq x y z
N MET A 1 8.25 8.40 15.23
CA MET A 1 6.95 8.06 14.62
C MET A 1 6.68 8.77 13.28
N ALA A 2 7.31 9.90 12.95
CA ALA A 2 7.12 10.62 11.67
C ALA A 2 7.75 9.97 10.41
N LYS A 3 8.31 8.76 10.49
CA LYS A 3 9.21 8.20 9.45
C LYS A 3 8.52 7.26 8.45
N ASN A 4 7.20 7.04 8.57
CA ASN A 4 6.42 6.23 7.64
C ASN A 4 5.06 6.89 7.35
N ASN A 5 5.11 8.09 6.77
CA ASN A 5 3.94 8.91 6.44
C ASN A 5 2.93 8.17 5.54
N ASP A 6 3.39 7.18 4.79
CA ASP A 6 2.56 6.35 3.91
C ASP A 6 1.42 5.65 4.68
N MET A 7 1.65 5.25 5.94
CA MET A 7 0.62 4.61 6.77
C MET A 7 -0.53 5.56 7.16
N PHE A 8 -0.34 6.88 6.98
CA PHE A 8 -1.35 7.91 7.18
C PHE A 8 -1.90 8.46 5.84
N VAL A 9 -1.02 8.71 4.87
CA VAL A 9 -1.38 9.32 3.59
C VAL A 9 -2.16 8.35 2.71
N ILE A 10 -1.76 7.09 2.63
CA ILE A 10 -2.38 6.11 1.73
C ILE A 10 -3.85 5.83 2.12
N PRO A 11 -4.21 5.64 3.40
CA PRO A 11 -5.61 5.53 3.79
C PRO A 11 -6.47 6.73 3.38
N GLN A 12 -5.96 7.96 3.51
CA GLN A 12 -6.69 9.17 3.12
C GLN A 12 -6.80 9.32 1.60
N ALA A 13 -5.71 9.04 0.89
CA ALA A 13 -5.70 9.04 -0.57
C ALA A 13 -6.71 8.04 -1.11
N TYR A 14 -6.75 6.82 -0.56
CA TYR A 14 -7.72 5.80 -0.93
C TYR A 14 -9.16 6.24 -0.65
N LYS A 15 -9.45 6.83 0.52
CA LYS A 15 -10.79 7.36 0.82
C LYS A 15 -11.25 8.38 -0.23
N LYS A 16 -10.39 9.31 -0.62
CA LYS A 16 -10.70 10.30 -1.66
C LYS A 16 -10.85 9.68 -3.04
N TYR A 17 -9.99 8.71 -3.38
CA TYR A 17 -10.05 7.96 -4.62
C TYR A 17 -11.34 7.16 -4.74
N ALA A 18 -11.69 6.38 -3.72
CA ALA A 18 -12.92 5.59 -3.66
C ALA A 18 -14.19 6.47 -3.70
N ALA A 19 -14.16 7.67 -3.11
CA ALA A 19 -15.27 8.62 -3.23
C ALA A 19 -15.45 9.08 -4.68
N LYS A 20 -14.37 9.48 -5.36
CA LYS A 20 -14.43 9.86 -6.78
C LYS A 20 -14.91 8.74 -7.69
N LEU A 21 -14.54 7.49 -7.41
CA LEU A 21 -14.98 6.34 -8.19
C LEU A 21 -16.49 6.05 -8.06
N LYS A 22 -17.09 6.36 -6.90
CA LYS A 22 -18.54 6.22 -6.71
C LYS A 22 -19.34 7.20 -7.56
N ASP A 23 -18.75 8.37 -7.82
CA ASP A 23 -19.36 9.43 -8.62
C ASP A 23 -19.11 9.24 -10.13
N SER A 24 -18.18 8.35 -10.51
CA SER A 24 -17.93 7.96 -11.91
C SER A 24 -18.75 6.73 -12.31
N GLU A 25 -19.13 6.61 -13.58
CA GLU A 25 -19.66 5.35 -14.11
C GLU A 25 -18.71 4.19 -13.77
N LYS A 26 -19.28 3.01 -13.45
CA LYS A 26 -18.52 1.81 -13.08
C LYS A 26 -17.42 1.56 -14.09
N SER A 27 -16.19 1.91 -13.72
CA SER A 27 -15.04 1.70 -14.58
C SER A 27 -14.76 0.19 -14.66
N GLU A 28 -14.68 -0.31 -15.88
CA GLU A 28 -14.34 -1.71 -16.16
C GLU A 28 -12.96 -2.07 -15.58
N SER A 29 -12.73 -3.36 -15.36
CA SER A 29 -11.41 -3.87 -14.98
C SER A 29 -10.41 -3.58 -16.09
N VAL A 30 -9.22 -3.08 -15.73
CA VAL A 30 -8.10 -2.90 -16.67
C VAL A 30 -7.14 -4.06 -16.46
N ASP A 31 -6.82 -4.79 -17.54
CA ASP A 31 -5.94 -5.97 -17.51
C ASP A 31 -6.33 -7.02 -16.44
N GLY A 32 -7.63 -7.17 -16.19
CA GLY A 32 -8.17 -8.10 -15.19
C GLY A 32 -8.09 -7.61 -13.75
N PHE A 33 -7.63 -6.37 -13.50
CA PHE A 33 -7.60 -5.76 -12.18
C PHE A 33 -8.75 -4.77 -11.98
N THR A 34 -9.34 -4.78 -10.78
CA THR A 34 -10.32 -3.78 -10.38
C THR A 34 -9.66 -2.44 -10.10
N GLN A 35 -10.44 -1.36 -10.09
CA GLN A 35 -9.93 -0.02 -9.73
C GLN A 35 -9.27 0.01 -8.34
N ASP A 36 -9.84 -0.69 -7.36
CA ASP A 36 -9.23 -0.82 -6.03
C ASP A 36 -7.88 -1.54 -6.09
N GLN A 37 -7.77 -2.63 -6.86
CA GLN A 37 -6.51 -3.35 -7.05
C GLN A 37 -5.47 -2.48 -7.76
N LEU A 38 -5.87 -1.72 -8.78
CA LEU A 38 -5.01 -0.80 -9.52
C LEU A 38 -4.46 0.32 -8.62
N PHE A 39 -5.24 0.84 -7.68
CA PHE A 39 -4.75 1.82 -6.70
C PHE A 39 -3.57 1.25 -5.90
N PHE A 40 -3.70 0.04 -5.37
CA PHE A 40 -2.65 -0.59 -4.57
C PHE A 40 -1.46 -1.06 -5.40
N LEU A 41 -1.70 -1.50 -6.64
CA LEU A 41 -0.63 -1.79 -7.60
C LEU A 41 0.17 -0.53 -7.92
N GLY A 42 -0.50 0.59 -8.21
CA GLY A 42 0.17 1.88 -8.46
C GLY A 42 0.99 2.35 -7.26
N PHE A 43 0.45 2.24 -6.04
CA PHE A 43 1.21 2.49 -4.82
C PHE A 43 2.47 1.61 -4.73
N SER A 44 2.32 0.31 -4.98
CA SER A 44 3.43 -0.65 -4.86
C SER A 44 4.50 -0.41 -5.94
N GLN A 45 4.09 -0.11 -7.17
CA GLN A 45 4.99 0.15 -8.29
C GLN A 45 5.83 1.41 -8.10
N MET A 46 5.30 2.44 -7.42
CA MET A 46 6.06 3.66 -7.09
C MET A 46 7.32 3.37 -6.26
N TRP A 47 7.31 2.28 -5.50
CA TRP A 47 8.42 1.86 -4.63
C TRP A 47 9.34 0.82 -5.26
N CYS A 48 9.05 0.34 -6.48
CA CYS A 48 9.92 -0.59 -7.18
C CYS A 48 11.27 0.06 -7.49
N ARG A 49 12.35 -0.51 -6.94
CA ARG A 49 13.72 -0.06 -7.17
C ARG A 49 14.67 -1.24 -7.28
N LYS A 50 15.68 -1.12 -8.15
CA LYS A 50 16.83 -2.04 -8.21
C LYS A 50 17.92 -1.55 -7.25
N THR A 51 18.37 -2.41 -6.35
CA THR A 51 19.45 -2.11 -5.40
C THR A 51 20.81 -2.54 -5.95
N GLY A 52 21.81 -1.66 -5.85
CA GLY A 52 23.21 -1.98 -6.19
C GLY A 52 24.02 -2.46 -4.98
N GLU A 53 25.32 -2.72 -5.18
CA GLU A 53 26.21 -3.25 -4.14
C GLU A 53 26.31 -2.37 -2.88
N PHE A 54 26.17 -1.05 -3.03
CA PHE A 54 26.21 -0.10 -1.92
C PHE A 54 24.86 0.13 -1.21
N ALA A 55 23.81 -0.63 -1.54
CA ALA A 55 22.47 -0.44 -0.98
C ALA A 55 22.41 -0.58 0.55
N ILE A 56 23.33 -1.34 1.15
CA ILE A 56 23.44 -1.45 2.61
C ILE A 56 23.81 -0.10 3.23
N TYR A 57 24.73 0.66 2.64
CA TYR A 57 25.11 1.97 3.16
C TYR A 57 23.99 2.99 3.02
N GLU A 58 23.29 3.00 1.88
CA GLU A 58 22.08 3.82 1.71
C GLU A 58 21.06 3.49 2.81
N ARG A 59 20.79 2.21 3.05
CA ARG A 59 19.84 1.74 4.08
C ARG A 59 20.25 2.11 5.51
N LEU A 60 21.54 2.11 5.81
CA LEU A 60 22.05 2.52 7.13
C LEU A 60 21.98 4.04 7.33
N SER A 61 22.09 4.81 6.25
CA SER A 61 22.01 6.28 6.28
C SER A 61 20.58 6.81 6.22
N ASP A 62 19.66 6.06 5.61
CA ASP A 62 18.26 6.46 5.48
C ASP A 62 17.51 6.15 6.78
N VAL A 63 16.85 7.18 7.31
CA VAL A 63 16.02 7.06 8.50
C VAL A 63 14.67 6.40 8.23
N HIS A 64 14.27 6.30 6.97
CA HIS A 64 12.99 5.74 6.57
C HIS A 64 13.04 4.22 6.38
N PRO A 65 11.89 3.54 6.49
CA PRO A 65 11.79 2.14 6.12
C PRO A 65 12.15 1.93 4.63
N PRO A 66 12.89 0.85 4.32
CA PRO A 66 13.16 0.42 2.96
C PRO A 66 11.87 0.23 2.15
N PRO A 67 11.91 0.38 0.81
CA PRO A 67 10.75 0.25 -0.06
C PRO A 67 9.97 -1.05 0.15
N GLU A 68 10.66 -2.18 0.28
CA GLU A 68 10.03 -3.50 0.51
C GLU A 68 9.22 -3.55 1.81
N ILE A 69 9.63 -2.81 2.85
CA ILE A 69 8.87 -2.72 4.10
C ILE A 69 7.66 -1.81 3.93
N ARG A 70 7.77 -0.73 3.15
CA ARG A 70 6.66 0.20 2.89
C ARG A 70 5.52 -0.51 2.15
N VAL A 71 5.84 -1.23 1.07
CA VAL A 71 4.84 -1.96 0.27
C VAL A 71 4.25 -3.16 1.01
N ASP A 72 4.94 -3.72 2.01
CA ASP A 72 4.44 -4.86 2.79
C ASP A 72 3.59 -4.38 4.00
N MET A 73 4.06 -3.39 4.76
CA MET A 73 3.43 -2.99 6.03
C MET A 73 2.22 -2.08 5.87
N VAL A 74 2.23 -1.16 4.89
CA VAL A 74 1.11 -0.23 4.70
C VAL A 74 -0.16 -0.99 4.30
N PRO A 75 -0.15 -1.88 3.28
CA PRO A 75 -1.36 -2.60 2.88
C PRO A 75 -1.84 -3.60 3.94
N LYS A 76 -0.91 -4.26 4.66
CA LYS A 76 -1.24 -5.17 5.77
C LYS A 76 -2.10 -4.54 6.86
N ASN A 77 -1.80 -3.28 7.19
CA ASN A 77 -2.53 -2.54 8.21
C ASN A 77 -3.80 -1.87 7.68
N PHE A 78 -4.09 -1.99 6.38
CA PHE A 78 -5.20 -1.29 5.75
C PHE A 78 -6.29 -2.26 5.25
N PRO A 79 -7.44 -2.39 5.96
CA PRO A 79 -8.50 -3.35 5.61
C PRO A 79 -8.99 -3.32 4.15
N PRO A 80 -9.12 -2.15 3.49
CA PRO A 80 -9.53 -2.11 2.09
C PRO A 80 -8.61 -2.88 1.14
N PHE A 81 -7.31 -2.97 1.43
CA PHE A 81 -6.40 -3.81 0.64
C PHE A 81 -6.78 -5.29 0.73
N ALA A 82 -6.99 -5.80 1.95
CA ALA A 82 -7.37 -7.19 2.16
C ALA A 82 -8.69 -7.52 1.46
N ASN A 83 -9.64 -6.58 1.42
CA ASN A 83 -10.90 -6.74 0.71
C ASN A 83 -10.69 -6.76 -0.82
N ALA A 84 -9.90 -5.82 -1.36
CA ALA A 84 -9.65 -5.70 -2.80
C ALA A 84 -8.97 -6.94 -3.40
N PHE A 85 -8.12 -7.62 -2.62
CA PHE A 85 -7.41 -8.83 -3.03
C PHE A 85 -7.99 -10.12 -2.42
N HIS A 86 -9.15 -10.04 -1.76
CA HIS A 86 -9.81 -11.18 -1.10
C HIS A 86 -8.86 -12.00 -0.19
N CYS A 87 -8.02 -11.30 0.57
CA CYS A 87 -7.06 -11.93 1.47
C CYS A 87 -7.76 -12.66 2.62
N SER A 88 -7.42 -13.93 2.85
CA SER A 88 -7.98 -14.70 3.97
C SER A 88 -7.56 -14.11 5.33
N PRO A 89 -8.32 -14.37 6.41
CA PRO A 89 -7.98 -13.90 7.76
C PRO A 89 -6.68 -14.46 8.34
N GLU A 90 -6.18 -15.60 7.83
CA GLU A 90 -4.85 -16.14 8.19
C GLU A 90 -3.74 -15.73 7.22
N SER A 91 -4.05 -14.98 6.16
CA SER A 91 -3.04 -14.60 5.17
C SER A 91 -2.01 -13.65 5.76
N ARG A 92 -0.76 -13.76 5.29
CA ARG A 92 0.33 -12.85 5.69
C ARG A 92 -0.01 -11.37 5.45
N MET A 93 -0.85 -11.08 4.45
CA MET A 93 -1.22 -9.73 4.06
C MET A 93 -2.46 -9.17 4.79
N ASN A 94 -3.03 -9.91 5.73
CA ASN A 94 -4.22 -9.50 6.48
C ASN A 94 -3.99 -9.67 8.00
N LEU A 95 -3.43 -8.63 8.64
CA LEU A 95 -3.10 -8.71 10.06
C LEU A 95 -4.37 -8.70 10.93
N ARG A 96 -4.42 -9.62 11.90
CA ARG A 96 -5.47 -9.63 12.95
C ARG A 96 -5.37 -8.42 13.87
N HIS A 97 -4.15 -8.09 14.29
CA HIS A 97 -3.84 -6.89 15.07
C HIS A 97 -3.20 -5.86 14.16
N ARG A 98 -3.94 -4.80 13.85
CA ARG A 98 -3.49 -3.72 12.97
C ARG A 98 -3.00 -2.54 13.80
N CYS A 99 -1.93 -1.93 13.34
CA CYS A 99 -1.46 -0.64 13.84
C CYS A 99 -2.22 0.46 13.10
N SER A 100 -3.00 1.26 13.83
CA SER A 100 -3.55 2.51 13.34
C SER A 100 -2.83 3.64 14.05
N ILE A 101 -2.20 4.53 13.28
CA ILE A 101 -1.61 5.75 13.80
C ILE A 101 -2.46 6.91 13.28
N TRP A 102 -3.01 7.69 14.22
CA TRP A 102 -3.95 8.79 14.04
C TRP A 102 -5.41 8.39 13.78
#